data_AF-A0A7C6CB96-F1
#
_entry.id   AF-A0A7C6CB96-F1
#
_cell.length_a   1.000
_cell.length_b   1.000
_cell.length_c   1.000
_cell.angle_alpha   90.00
_cell.angle_beta   90.00
_cell.angle_gamma   90.00
#
_symmetry.space_group_name_H-M   'P 1'
#
loop_
_entity.id
_entity.type
_entity.pdbx_description
1 polymer ?
#
loop_
_entity_poly.entity_id
_entity_poly.type
_entity_poly.pdbx_seq_one_letter_code
_entity_poly.pdbx_strand_id
1 'polypeptide(L)' 'MERKFVIEQQNGFITSIQGRAASTEARTAWMYDINGEMAFVGAAEYKIKDGDVYHWDLRKW' A
#
# COMPACT_ATOMS: atom_id res chain seq x y z
N MET A 1 -17.60 14.45 -1.24
CA MET A 1 -17.25 13.41 -2.22
C MET A 1 -16.47 12.33 -1.50
N GLU A 2 -17.01 11.11 -1.41
CA GLU A 2 -16.25 9.97 -0.92
C GLU A 2 -15.18 9.60 -1.96
N ARG A 3 -13.90 9.66 -1.59
CA ARG A 3 -12.82 9.14 -2.45
C ARG A 3 -12.67 7.66 -2.16
N LYS A 4 -13.20 6.82 -3.04
CA LYS A 4 -12.99 5.37 -2.98
C LYS A 4 -11.72 5.05 -3.74
N PHE A 5 -10.75 4.44 -3.06
CA PHE A 5 -9.54 3.96 -3.71
C PHE A 5 -9.79 2.53 -4.21
N VAL A 6 -9.50 2.28 -5.49
CA VAL A 6 -9.45 0.92 -6.03
C VAL A 6 -8.10 0.33 -5.66
N ILE A 7 -8.12 -0.74 -4.88
CA ILE A 7 -6.94 -1.47 -4.42
C ILE A 7 -7.11 -2.92 -4.83
N GLU A 8 -6.08 -3.49 -5.44
CA GLU A 8 -5.98 -4.92 -5.70
C GLU A 8 -4.91 -5.49 -4.77
N GLN A 9 -5.18 -6.68 -4.23
CA GLN A 9 -4.28 -7.36 -3.33
C GLN A 9 -4.25 -8.86 -3.63
N GLN A 10 -3.09 -9.46 -3.41
CA GLN A 10 -2.87 -10.90 -3.53
C GLN A 10 -1.97 -11.36 -2.38
N ASN A 11 -2.39 -12.42 -1.68
CA ASN A 11 -1.62 -13.02 -0.58
C ASN A 11 -1.18 -12.02 0.51
N GLY A 12 -2.02 -11.02 0.82
CA GLY A 12 -1.73 -9.99 1.84
C GLY A 12 -0.87 -8.82 1.36
N PHE A 13 -0.42 -8.84 0.10
CA PHE A 13 0.33 -7.76 -0.53
C PHE A 13 -0.56 -6.95 -1.46
N ILE A 14 -0.40 -5.63 -1.45
CA ILE A 14 -1.03 -4.77 -2.45
C ILE A 14 -0.30 -4.95 -3.79
N THR A 15 -1.06 -5.33 -4.82
CA THR A 15 -0.56 -5.50 -6.18
C THR A 15 -0.83 -4.27 -7.03
N SER A 16 -1.88 -3.49 -6.73
CA SER A 16 -2.25 -2.30 -7.49
C SER A 16 -2.99 -1.28 -6.65
N ILE A 17 -2.71 0.01 -6.87
CA ILE A 17 -3.48 1.14 -6.34
C ILE A 17 -3.86 2.03 -7.52
N GLN A 18 -5.16 2.30 -7.70
CA GLN A 18 -5.68 3.12 -8.81
C GLN A 18 -5.22 2.64 -10.20
N GLY A 19 -5.13 1.31 -10.38
CA GLY A 19 -4.68 0.70 -11.65
C GLY A 19 -3.17 0.75 -11.88
N ARG A 20 -2.39 1.29 -10.95
CA ARG A 20 -0.92 1.28 -11.01
C ARG A 20 -0.37 0.03 -10.32
N ALA A 21 0.04 -0.93 -11.12
CA ALA A 21 0.52 -2.22 -10.64
C ALA A 21 2.00 -2.20 -10.20
N ALA A 22 2.31 -3.00 -9.18
CA ALA A 22 3.66 -3.43 -8.89
C ALA A 22 4.11 -4.50 -9.90
N SER A 23 5.43 -4.69 -10.05
CA SER A 23 6.00 -5.59 -11.05
C SER A 23 7.21 -6.30 -10.47
N THR A 24 7.16 -7.63 -10.48
CA THR A 24 8.29 -8.47 -10.10
C THR A 24 9.44 -8.32 -11.10
N GLU A 25 9.14 -8.15 -12.39
CA GLU A 25 10.13 -7.96 -13.45
C GLU A 25 10.89 -6.63 -13.28
N ALA A 26 10.15 -5.54 -13.02
CA ALA A 26 10.74 -4.23 -12.77
C ALA A 26 11.28 -4.07 -11.34
N ARG A 27 11.15 -5.12 -10.51
CA ARG A 27 11.48 -5.15 -9.08
C ARG A 27 10.87 -3.99 -8.32
N THR A 28 9.57 -3.77 -8.49
CA THR A 28 8.83 -2.73 -7.76
C THR A 28 7.82 -3.34 -6.80
N ALA A 29 7.62 -2.70 -5.66
CA ALA A 29 6.62 -3.06 -4.65
C ALA A 29 5.94 -1.81 -4.09
N TRP A 30 4.68 -1.96 -3.69
CA TRP A 30 3.98 -0.93 -2.92
C TRP A 30 4.47 -0.98 -1.48
N MET A 31 5.04 0.14 -1.03
CA MET A 31 5.43 0.38 0.36
C MET A 31 4.46 1.41 0.95
N TYR A 32 4.37 1.42 2.27
CA TYR A 32 3.59 2.43 2.94
C TYR A 32 4.16 2.80 4.30
N ASP A 33 3.97 4.07 4.63
CA ASP A 33 4.28 4.64 5.93
C ASP A 33 2.96 4.98 6.65
N ILE A 34 2.94 4.79 7.96
CA ILE A 34 1.83 5.16 8.83
C ILE A 34 2.37 6.18 9.83
N ASN A 35 1.79 7.38 9.83
CA ASN A 35 2.22 8.48 10.69
C ASN A 35 3.73 8.82 10.56
N GLY A 36 4.30 8.61 9.36
CA GLY A 36 5.71 8.87 9.05
C GLY A 36 6.67 7.72 9.35
N GLU A 37 6.17 6.59 9.86
CA GLU A 37 6.97 5.39 10.12
C GLU A 37 6.65 4.29 9.11
N MET A 38 7.69 3.66 8.56
CA MET A 38 7.54 2.57 7.60
C MET A 38 6.83 1.38 8.23
N ALA A 39 5.79 0.89 7.56
CA ALA A 39 5.09 -0.32 7.99
C ALA A 39 5.91 -1.57 7.66
N PHE A 40 6.09 -2.44 8.65
CA PHE A 40 6.77 -3.73 8.51
C PHE A 40 5.80 -4.92 8.34
N VAL A 41 4.50 -4.65 8.34
CA VAL A 41 3.43 -5.65 8.17
C VAL A 41 2.73 -5.46 6.84
N GLY A 42 2.02 -6.49 6.35
CA GLY A 42 1.20 -6.34 5.16
C GLY A 42 0.06 -5.34 5.39
N ALA A 43 -0.38 -4.67 4.32
CA ALA A 43 -1.50 -3.73 4.36
C ALA A 43 -2.78 -4.32 5.00
N ALA A 44 -2.99 -5.62 4.79
CA ALA A 44 -4.13 -6.37 5.33
C ALA A 44 -4.03 -6.68 6.83
N GLU A 45 -2.84 -6.56 7.42
CA GLU A 45 -2.57 -6.91 8.83
C GLU A 45 -2.62 -5.68 9.76
N TYR A 46 -2.56 -4.47 9.21
CA TYR A 46 -2.64 -3.26 10.02
C TYR A 46 -4.09 -2.88 10.35
N LYS A 47 -4.40 -2.77 11.64
CA LYS A 47 -5.69 -2.26 12.10
C LYS A 47 -5.71 -0.74 12.08
N ILE A 48 -6.47 -0.18 11.14
CA ILE A 48 -6.66 1.27 10.97
C ILE A 48 -7.18 1.90 12.26
N LYS A 49 -6.56 3.01 12.68
CA LYS A 49 -7.03 3.86 13.77
C LYS A 49 -7.49 5.21 13.22
N ASP A 50 -8.45 5.80 13.91
CA ASP A 50 -8.89 7.15 13.58
C ASP A 50 -7.72 8.13 13.72
N GLY A 51 -7.54 9.00 12.72
CA GLY A 51 -6.42 9.93 12.63
C GLY A 51 -5.12 9.39 12.03
N ASP A 52 -5.01 8.09 11.70
CA ASP A 52 -3.82 7.57 11.01
C ASP A 52 -3.66 8.19 9.62
N VAL A 53 -2.45 8.63 9.32
CA VAL A 53 -2.07 9.14 7.99
C VAL A 53 -1.24 8.09 7.27
N TYR A 54 -1.76 7.62 6.14
CA TYR A 54 -1.08 6.65 5.28
C TYR A 54 -0.42 7.35 4.08
N HIS A 55 0.85 7.08 3.87
CA HIS A 55 1.54 7.40 2.62
C HIS A 55 1.78 6.09 1.87
N TRP A 56 1.30 6.00 0.64
CA TRP A 56 1.57 4.87 -0.26
C TRP A 56 2.52 5.29 -1.37
N ASP A 57 3.51 4.46 -1.63
CA ASP A 57 4.48 4.72 -2.69
C ASP A 57 4.88 3.43 -3.41
N LEU A 58 5.14 3.56 -4.70
CA LEU A 58 5.63 2.47 -5.52
C LEU A 58 7.15 2.63 -5.66
N ARG A 59 7.91 1.81 -4.95
CA ARG A 59 9.38 1.85 -4.93
C ARG A 59 9.98 0.62 -5.60
N LYS A 60 11.21 0.77 -6.09
CA LYS A 60 12.05 -0.38 -6.44
C LYS A 60 12.65 -1.00 -5.19
N TRP A 61 12.82 -2.33 -5.21
CA TRP A 61 13.52 -3.11 -4.20
C TRP A 61 14.75 -3.82 -4.78
#